data_AF-A0A9X0CIG8-F1
#
_entry.id   AF-A0A9X0CIG8-F1
#
_cell.length_a   1.000
_cell.length_b   1.000
_cell.length_c   1.000
_cell.angle_alpha   90.00
_cell.angle_beta   90.00
_cell.angle_gamma   90.00
#
_symmetry.space_group_name_H-M   'P 1'
#
loop_
_entity.id
_entity.type
_entity.pdbx_description
1 polymer ?
#
loop_
_entity_poly.entity_id
_entity_poly.type
_entity_poly.pdbx_seq_one_letter_code
_entity_poly.pdbx_strand_id
1 'polypeptide(L)'
;MLLNHYLQQVLRMPPQNSLRSLKAQQCCQLRHVISLWRLLSLERARILMRRGEDPFEQIANTYKQVMDPKQMMKFSNGMMRVNLARFVSEVLELILLNLRGDAVRGEEEMSLSSYVQWHLDNKEHEPIPGLDELPPDVQLKHVINAWRTSVETMGQLPRQERCCFFIKLLPRCSSILVFLNLYKRGIRLSLH
;
A
#
# COMPACT_ATOMS: atom_id res chain seq x y z
N MET A 1 20.12 10.09 -11.55
CA MET A 1 20.59 8.75 -11.99
C MET A 1 19.41 7.83 -12.27
N LEU A 2 19.44 7.10 -13.39
CA LEU A 2 18.43 6.09 -13.71
C LEU A 2 18.50 4.93 -12.72
N LEU A 3 17.35 4.41 -12.31
CA LEU A 3 17.29 3.25 -11.41
C LEU A 3 17.98 2.05 -12.06
N ASN A 4 17.69 1.74 -13.33
CA ASN A 4 18.32 0.63 -14.03
C ASN A 4 19.86 0.73 -14.08
N HIS A 5 20.40 1.94 -14.29
CA HIS A 5 21.85 2.17 -14.25
C HIS A 5 22.42 1.87 -12.85
N TYR A 6 21.76 2.33 -11.79
CA TYR A 6 22.18 2.04 -10.42
C TYR A 6 22.16 0.53 -10.10
N LEU A 7 21.08 -0.17 -10.47
CA LEU A 7 20.94 -1.61 -10.25
C LEU A 7 22.06 -2.41 -10.94
N GLN A 8 22.38 -2.06 -12.18
CA GLN A 8 23.36 -2.80 -12.99
C GLN A 8 24.81 -2.41 -12.69
N GLN A 9 25.11 -1.11 -12.60
CA GLN A 9 26.49 -0.61 -12.55
C GLN A 9 27.01 -0.42 -11.12
N VAL A 10 26.12 -0.11 -10.16
CA VAL A 10 26.51 0.11 -8.76
C VAL A 10 26.26 -1.14 -7.93
N LEU A 11 25.02 -1.65 -7.94
CA LEU A 11 24.66 -2.86 -7.18
C LEU A 11 25.07 -4.16 -7.86
N ARG A 12 25.53 -4.10 -9.12
CA ARG A 12 25.98 -5.26 -9.92
C ARG A 12 24.95 -6.40 -9.95
N MET A 13 23.66 -6.06 -9.99
CA MET A 13 22.60 -7.07 -10.04
C MET A 13 22.57 -7.78 -11.40
N PRO A 14 22.39 -9.13 -11.41
CA PRO A 14 22.24 -9.88 -12.66
C PRO A 14 21.06 -9.37 -13.49
N PRO A 15 21.13 -9.40 -14.84
CA PRO A 15 20.05 -8.92 -15.70
C PRO A 15 18.68 -9.55 -15.40
N GLN A 16 18.64 -10.83 -15.01
CA GLN A 16 17.39 -11.52 -14.65
C GLN A 16 16.67 -10.93 -13.42
N ASN A 17 17.42 -10.23 -12.55
CA ASN A 17 16.95 -9.62 -11.31
C ASN A 17 16.75 -8.10 -11.45
N SER A 18 17.00 -7.52 -12.63
CA SER A 18 16.75 -6.10 -12.91
C SER A 18 15.29 -5.83 -13.30
N LEU A 19 14.98 -4.55 -13.55
CA LEU A 19 13.69 -4.12 -14.07
C LEU A 19 13.42 -4.78 -15.43
N ARG A 20 12.39 -5.61 -15.54
CA ARG A 20 12.03 -6.27 -16.81
C ARG A 20 11.33 -5.35 -17.82
N SER A 21 10.67 -4.29 -17.34
CA SER A 21 9.96 -3.34 -18.19
C SER A 21 10.93 -2.32 -18.80
N LEU A 22 11.05 -2.32 -20.14
CA LEU A 22 11.86 -1.34 -20.88
C LEU A 22 11.51 0.11 -20.50
N LYS A 23 10.22 0.40 -20.31
CA LYS A 23 9.77 1.74 -19.94
C LYS A 23 10.15 2.11 -18.51
N ALA A 24 10.12 1.16 -17.57
CA ALA A 24 10.63 1.39 -16.22
C ALA A 24 12.15 1.64 -16.25
N GLN A 25 12.90 0.91 -17.08
CA GLN A 25 14.34 1.13 -17.24
C GLN A 25 14.67 2.54 -17.75
N GLN A 26 13.86 3.06 -18.68
CA GLN A 26 14.07 4.36 -19.32
C GLN A 26 13.57 5.55 -18.48
N CYS A 27 12.53 5.35 -17.66
CA CYS A 27 11.85 6.46 -16.99
C CYS A 27 11.98 6.47 -15.46
N CYS A 28 12.30 5.36 -14.81
CA CYS A 28 12.48 5.32 -13.36
C CYS A 28 13.87 5.82 -12.98
N GLN A 29 13.90 6.76 -12.04
CA GLN A 29 15.13 7.30 -11.45
C GLN A 29 15.27 6.78 -10.03
N LEU A 30 16.48 6.80 -9.47
CA LEU A 30 16.73 6.35 -8.10
C LEU A 30 15.83 7.07 -7.08
N ARG A 31 15.57 8.37 -7.28
CA ARG A 31 14.63 9.16 -6.45
C ARG A 31 13.19 8.62 -6.42
N HIS A 32 12.82 7.73 -7.34
CA HIS A 32 11.49 7.12 -7.41
C HIS A 32 11.42 5.75 -6.69
N VAL A 33 12.50 5.27 -6.07
CA VAL A 33 12.59 3.88 -5.57
C VAL A 33 11.51 3.54 -4.54
N ILE A 34 11.23 4.44 -3.59
CA ILE A 34 10.22 4.22 -2.54
C ILE A 34 8.81 4.20 -3.16
N SER A 35 8.51 5.21 -3.97
CA SER A 35 7.27 5.30 -4.74
C SER A 35 7.01 4.07 -5.62
N LEU A 36 8.06 3.57 -6.28
CA LEU A 36 7.99 2.39 -7.12
C LEU A 36 7.76 1.13 -6.28
N TRP A 37 8.44 0.97 -5.14
CA TRP A 37 8.23 -0.14 -4.23
C TRP A 37 6.79 -0.18 -3.72
N ARG A 38 6.25 0.96 -3.25
CA ARG A 38 4.84 1.05 -2.80
C ARG A 38 3.86 0.64 -3.90
N LEU A 39 4.06 1.15 -5.12
CA LEU A 39 3.24 0.82 -6.28
C LEU A 39 3.27 -0.69 -6.59
N LEU A 40 4.46 -1.27 -6.69
CA LEU A 40 4.63 -2.68 -7.04
C LEU A 40 4.09 -3.60 -5.95
N SER A 41 4.28 -3.25 -4.67
CA SER A 41 3.72 -3.98 -3.54
C SER A 41 2.19 -3.98 -3.56
N LEU A 42 1.55 -2.83 -3.82
CA LEU A 42 0.09 -2.74 -3.92
C LEU A 42 -0.45 -3.55 -5.10
N GLU A 43 0.19 -3.45 -6.27
CA GLU A 43 -0.23 -4.21 -7.45
C GLU A 43 -0.04 -5.71 -7.28
N ARG A 44 1.08 -6.15 -6.68
CA ARG A 44 1.28 -7.56 -6.33
C ARG A 44 0.18 -8.05 -5.40
N ALA A 45 -0.12 -7.31 -4.33
CA ALA A 45 -1.15 -7.71 -3.37
C ALA A 45 -2.53 -7.80 -4.03
N ARG A 46 -2.88 -6.85 -4.90
CA ARG A 46 -4.12 -6.89 -5.70
C ARG A 46 -4.19 -8.09 -6.65
N ILE A 47 -3.08 -8.48 -7.27
CA ILE A 47 -3.03 -9.67 -8.14
C ILE A 47 -3.31 -10.93 -7.31
N LEU A 48 -2.67 -11.08 -6.15
CA LEU A 48 -2.88 -12.22 -5.25
C LEU A 48 -4.34 -12.28 -4.77
N MET A 49 -4.90 -11.15 -4.33
CA MET A 49 -6.31 -11.07 -3.94
C MET A 49 -7.27 -11.51 -5.06
N ARG A 50 -7.02 -11.08 -6.32
CA ARG A 50 -7.84 -11.51 -7.47
C ARG A 50 -7.74 -13.00 -7.78
N ARG A 51 -6.64 -13.65 -7.38
CA ARG A 51 -6.44 -15.10 -7.51
C ARG A 51 -7.01 -15.87 -6.31
N GLY A 52 -7.54 -15.19 -5.29
CA GLY A 52 -7.98 -15.81 -4.05
C GLY A 52 -6.82 -16.21 -3.11
N GLU A 53 -5.60 -15.72 -3.38
CA GLU A 53 -4.41 -15.99 -2.59
C GLU A 53 -4.22 -14.94 -1.48
N ASP A 54 -3.53 -15.30 -0.39
CA ASP A 54 -3.22 -14.36 0.70
C ASP A 54 -1.99 -13.49 0.37
N PRO A 55 -2.14 -12.17 0.13
CA PRO A 55 -1.00 -11.29 -0.09
C PRO A 55 -0.07 -11.11 1.13
N PHE A 56 -0.51 -11.53 2.32
CA PHE A 56 0.18 -11.35 3.59
C PHE A 56 0.43 -12.67 4.31
N GLU A 57 0.66 -13.75 3.57
CA GLU A 57 0.93 -15.09 4.11
C GLU A 57 1.96 -15.08 5.25
N GLN A 58 3.04 -14.29 5.09
CA GLN A 58 4.14 -14.16 6.05
C GLN A 58 3.82 -13.38 7.34
N ILE A 59 2.64 -12.77 7.44
CA ILE A 59 2.22 -12.01 8.63
C ILE A 59 1.55 -12.94 9.62
N ALA A 60 1.83 -12.76 10.91
CA ALA A 60 1.25 -13.56 11.98
C ALA A 60 -0.30 -13.52 11.97
N ASN A 61 -0.92 -14.67 12.26
CA ASN A 61 -2.39 -14.81 12.26
C ASN A 61 -3.10 -13.89 13.26
N THR A 62 -2.42 -13.46 14.32
CA THR A 62 -2.93 -12.48 15.29
C THR A 62 -3.37 -11.17 14.62
N TYR A 63 -2.73 -10.76 13.51
CA TYR A 63 -3.10 -9.55 12.74
C TYR A 63 -4.14 -9.79 11.64
N LYS A 64 -4.63 -11.03 11.51
CA LYS A 64 -5.55 -11.47 10.45
C LYS A 64 -6.97 -11.72 10.96
N GLN A 65 -7.32 -11.23 12.15
CA GLN A 65 -8.67 -11.38 12.67
C GLN A 65 -9.67 -10.62 11.79
N VAL A 66 -10.82 -11.24 11.56
CA VAL A 66 -11.89 -10.66 10.75
C VAL A 66 -12.75 -9.77 11.63
N MET A 67 -13.09 -8.57 11.15
CA MET A 67 -14.05 -7.71 11.83
C MET A 67 -15.43 -8.38 11.85
N ASP A 68 -16.12 -8.34 12.98
CA ASP A 68 -17.51 -8.76 13.06
C ASP A 68 -18.42 -7.86 12.19
N PRO A 69 -19.67 -8.27 11.89
CA PRO A 69 -20.55 -7.48 11.02
C PRO A 69 -20.80 -6.05 11.49
N LYS A 70 -20.83 -5.80 12.81
CA LYS A 70 -21.05 -4.48 13.39
C LYS A 70 -19.80 -3.61 13.25
N GLN A 71 -18.61 -4.16 13.54
CA GLN A 71 -17.33 -3.51 13.32
C GLN A 71 -17.14 -3.17 11.84
N MET A 72 -17.42 -4.12 10.94
CA MET A 72 -17.30 -3.95 9.48
C MET A 72 -18.20 -2.83 8.94
N MET A 73 -19.45 -2.75 9.44
CA MET A 73 -20.38 -1.68 9.07
C MET A 73 -19.85 -0.31 9.50
N LYS A 74 -19.41 -0.18 10.77
CA LYS A 74 -18.84 1.08 11.28
C LYS A 74 -17.57 1.48 10.52
N PHE A 75 -16.69 0.50 10.28
CA PHE A 75 -15.44 0.72 9.55
C PHE A 75 -15.73 1.25 8.15
N SER A 76 -16.63 0.60 7.41
CA SER A 76 -17.01 1.01 6.05
C SER A 76 -17.60 2.43 6.03
N ASN A 77 -18.40 2.79 7.04
CA ASN A 77 -18.93 4.15 7.18
C ASN A 77 -17.83 5.19 7.44
N GLY A 78 -16.88 4.90 8.33
CA GLY A 78 -15.73 5.76 8.61
C GLY A 78 -14.85 5.95 7.37
N MET A 79 -14.63 4.87 6.60
CA MET A 79 -13.82 4.91 5.38
C MET A 79 -14.36 5.86 4.29
N MET A 80 -15.64 6.26 4.34
CA MET A 80 -16.18 7.29 3.44
C MET A 80 -15.58 8.68 3.67
N ARG A 81 -15.07 8.94 4.88
CA ARG A 81 -14.47 10.23 5.28
C ARG A 81 -12.95 10.20 5.29
N VAL A 82 -12.36 9.01 5.35
CA VAL A 82 -10.92 8.80 5.32
C VAL A 82 -10.36 9.03 3.92
N ASN A 83 -9.16 9.61 3.82
CA ASN A 83 -8.38 9.59 2.57
C ASN A 83 -7.94 8.15 2.25
N LEU A 84 -8.80 7.42 1.54
CA LEU A 84 -8.67 6.00 1.24
C LEU A 84 -7.34 5.61 0.59
N ALA A 85 -6.82 6.43 -0.34
CA ALA A 85 -5.55 6.14 -1.00
C ALA A 85 -4.35 6.26 -0.07
N ARG A 86 -4.37 7.26 0.81
CA ARG A 86 -3.31 7.40 1.81
C ARG A 86 -3.40 6.28 2.84
N PHE A 87 -4.60 5.94 3.31
CA PHE A 87 -4.83 4.80 4.20
C PHE A 87 -4.29 3.49 3.62
N VAL A 88 -4.71 3.12 2.42
CA VAL A 88 -4.23 1.89 1.75
C VAL A 88 -2.72 1.88 1.58
N SER A 89 -2.10 3.02 1.25
CA SER A 89 -0.65 3.14 1.10
C SER A 89 0.09 2.93 2.42
N GLU A 90 -0.25 3.71 3.44
CA GLU A 90 0.47 3.74 4.71
C GLU A 90 0.28 2.42 5.47
N VAL A 91 -0.94 1.86 5.44
CA VAL A 91 -1.24 0.57 6.07
C VAL A 91 -0.55 -0.58 5.33
N LEU A 92 -0.47 -0.56 3.99
CA LEU A 92 0.31 -1.57 3.26
C LEU A 92 1.78 -1.56 3.68
N GLU A 93 2.37 -0.37 3.79
CA GLU A 93 3.76 -0.22 4.23
C GLU A 93 3.95 -0.71 5.66
N LEU A 94 3.06 -0.32 6.57
CA LEU A 94 3.04 -0.79 7.96
C LEU A 94 2.99 -2.32 8.02
N ILE A 95 2.08 -2.96 7.28
CA ILE A 95 1.99 -4.43 7.25
C ILE A 95 3.30 -5.04 6.77
N LEU A 96 3.87 -4.53 5.67
CA LEU A 96 5.04 -5.13 5.03
C LEU A 96 6.36 -4.86 5.75
N LEU A 97 6.48 -3.78 6.52
CA LEU A 97 7.74 -3.40 7.16
C LEU A 97 7.72 -3.56 8.68
N ASN A 98 6.56 -3.37 9.31
CA ASN A 98 6.47 -3.29 10.77
C ASN A 98 5.78 -4.49 11.40
N LEU A 99 4.92 -5.21 10.67
CA LEU A 99 4.24 -6.40 11.17
C LEU A 99 4.90 -7.72 10.74
N ARG A 100 6.09 -7.63 10.11
CA ARG A 100 6.91 -8.81 9.80
C ARG A 100 7.71 -9.21 11.02
N GLY A 101 7.36 -10.34 11.62
CA GLY A 101 8.03 -10.89 12.80
C GLY A 101 7.04 -11.36 13.85
N ASP A 102 7.56 -11.65 15.04
CA ASP A 102 6.73 -12.05 16.17
C ASP A 102 5.89 -10.87 16.65
N ALA A 103 4.61 -11.14 16.95
CA ALA A 103 3.71 -10.13 17.46
C ALA A 103 4.17 -9.66 18.86
N VAL A 104 4.22 -8.35 19.07
CA VAL A 104 4.44 -7.78 20.39
C VAL A 104 3.14 -7.89 21.16
N ARG A 105 3.18 -8.65 22.27
CA ARG A 105 1.99 -8.95 23.06
C ARG A 105 1.31 -7.68 23.56
N GLY A 106 0.02 -7.54 23.24
CA GLY A 106 -0.84 -6.42 23.65
C GLY A 106 -0.97 -5.34 22.58
N GLU A 107 -0.08 -5.27 21.60
CA GLU A 107 -0.19 -4.27 20.53
C GLU A 107 -1.36 -4.56 19.59
N GLU A 108 -1.69 -5.84 19.41
CA GLU A 108 -2.79 -6.30 18.57
C GLU A 108 -4.17 -5.78 19.02
N GLU A 109 -4.31 -5.47 20.32
CA GLU A 109 -5.53 -4.93 20.91
C GLU A 109 -5.60 -3.39 20.86
N MET A 110 -4.54 -2.71 20.40
CA MET A 110 -4.59 -1.26 20.22
C MET A 110 -5.53 -0.86 19.09
N SER A 111 -6.18 0.29 19.23
CA SER A 111 -6.97 0.89 18.14
C SER A 111 -6.11 1.07 16.88
N LEU A 112 -6.65 0.63 15.74
CA LEU A 112 -5.94 0.71 14.46
C LEU A 112 -5.61 2.15 14.08
N SER A 113 -6.52 3.10 14.29
CA SER A 113 -6.28 4.52 13.99
C SER A 113 -5.17 5.10 14.86
N SER A 114 -5.18 4.78 16.16
CA SER A 114 -4.14 5.24 17.10
C SER A 114 -2.77 4.69 16.73
N TYR A 115 -2.69 3.40 16.39
CA TYR A 115 -1.42 2.78 15.99
C TYR A 115 -0.90 3.33 14.66
N VAL A 116 -1.77 3.53 13.67
CA VAL A 116 -1.40 4.15 12.39
C VAL A 116 -0.92 5.59 12.61
N GLN A 117 -1.59 6.36 13.46
CA GLN A 117 -1.17 7.73 13.77
C GLN A 117 0.20 7.75 14.45
N TRP A 118 0.41 6.94 15.49
CA TRP A 118 1.71 6.80 16.15
C TRP A 118 2.83 6.42 15.17
N HIS A 119 2.55 5.52 14.23
CA HIS A 119 3.52 5.13 13.20
C HIS A 119 3.86 6.25 12.23
N LEU A 120 2.89 7.11 11.91
CA LEU A 120 3.12 8.29 11.06
C LEU A 120 3.94 9.35 11.80
N ASP A 121 3.64 9.58 13.07
CA ASP A 121 4.36 10.53 13.92
C ASP A 121 5.84 10.14 14.05
N ASN A 122 6.13 8.86 14.27
CA ASN A 122 7.51 8.33 14.32
C ASN A 122 8.28 8.49 13.00
N LYS A 123 7.56 8.62 11.88
CA LYS A 123 8.14 8.86 10.54
C LYS A 123 8.16 10.34 10.16
N GLU A 124 7.68 11.24 11.03
CA GLU A 124 7.46 12.65 10.72
C GLU A 124 6.57 12.85 9.48
N HIS A 125 5.62 11.94 9.27
CA HIS A 125 4.66 12.01 8.18
C HIS A 125 3.37 12.72 8.63
N GLU A 126 2.81 13.56 7.75
CA GLU A 126 1.50 14.20 7.99
C GLU A 126 0.41 13.16 8.34
N PRO A 127 -0.60 13.50 9.16
CA PRO A 127 -1.69 12.59 9.48
C PRO A 127 -2.52 12.24 8.24
N ILE A 128 -3.21 11.10 8.28
CA ILE A 128 -4.17 10.72 7.23
C ILE A 128 -5.47 11.49 7.48
N PRO A 129 -5.95 12.32 6.53
CA PRO A 129 -7.22 13.02 6.72
C PRO A 129 -8.37 12.05 7.01
N GLY A 130 -9.11 12.30 8.09
CA GLY A 130 -10.25 11.50 8.54
C GLY A 130 -9.88 10.18 9.24
N LEU A 131 -8.62 9.94 9.60
CA LEU A 131 -8.19 8.71 10.29
C LEU A 131 -8.90 8.48 11.63
N ASP A 132 -9.24 9.58 12.31
CA ASP A 132 -10.01 9.66 13.55
C ASP A 132 -11.48 9.22 13.41
N GLU A 133 -12.01 9.16 12.18
CA GLU A 133 -13.35 8.64 11.89
C GLU A 133 -13.41 7.10 11.94
N LEU A 134 -12.26 6.43 12.05
CA LEU A 134 -12.23 4.99 12.22
C LEU A 134 -12.75 4.58 13.61
N PRO A 135 -13.59 3.54 13.69
CA PRO A 135 -14.16 3.10 14.95
C PRO A 135 -13.07 2.57 15.91
N PRO A 136 -13.11 2.93 17.20
CA PRO A 136 -12.07 2.55 18.17
C PRO A 136 -12.05 1.04 18.45
N ASP A 137 -13.17 0.35 18.23
CA ASP A 137 -13.29 -1.11 18.33
C ASP A 137 -12.65 -1.85 17.15
N VAL A 138 -12.19 -1.16 16.10
CA VAL A 138 -11.32 -1.73 15.07
C VAL A 138 -9.87 -1.59 15.52
N GLN A 139 -9.34 -2.72 15.98
CA GLN A 139 -7.99 -2.83 16.52
C GLN A 139 -6.96 -3.32 15.49
N LEU A 140 -5.68 -3.25 15.84
CA LEU A 140 -4.55 -3.68 15.00
C LEU A 140 -4.65 -5.16 14.58
N LYS A 141 -5.25 -6.03 15.40
CA LYS A 141 -5.54 -7.43 15.03
C LYS A 141 -6.40 -7.60 13.78
N HIS A 142 -7.12 -6.56 13.37
CA HIS A 142 -7.97 -6.55 12.17
C HIS A 142 -7.30 -5.88 10.96
N VAL A 143 -6.04 -5.46 11.06
CA VAL A 143 -5.37 -4.62 10.04
C VAL A 143 -5.40 -5.22 8.64
N ILE A 144 -5.24 -6.55 8.52
CA ILE A 144 -5.29 -7.21 7.21
C ILE A 144 -6.70 -7.16 6.63
N ASN A 145 -7.73 -7.42 7.45
CA ASN A 145 -9.12 -7.35 7.02
C ASN A 145 -9.50 -5.91 6.63
N ALA A 146 -9.17 -4.93 7.46
CA ALA A 146 -9.40 -3.50 7.21
C ALA A 146 -8.72 -3.01 5.91
N TRP A 147 -7.48 -3.43 5.67
CA TRP A 147 -6.75 -3.09 4.45
C TRP A 147 -7.39 -3.70 3.19
N ARG A 148 -7.75 -4.99 3.23
CA ARG A 148 -8.41 -5.66 2.10
C ARG A 148 -9.73 -4.99 1.75
N THR A 149 -10.58 -4.72 2.75
CA THR A 149 -11.85 -3.99 2.59
C THR A 149 -11.61 -2.63 1.93
N SER A 150 -10.60 -1.89 2.39
CA SER A 150 -10.25 -0.59 1.83
C SER A 150 -9.82 -0.67 0.36
N VAL A 151 -9.05 -1.70 -0.01
CA VAL A 151 -8.63 -1.93 -1.40
C VAL A 151 -9.82 -2.30 -2.29
N GLU A 152 -10.76 -3.10 -1.79
CA GLU A 152 -11.98 -3.47 -2.52
C GLU A 152 -12.88 -2.27 -2.74
N THR A 153 -13.12 -1.46 -1.70
CA THR A 153 -13.84 -0.17 -1.81
C THR A 153 -13.16 0.74 -2.83
N MET A 154 -11.83 0.81 -2.85
CA MET A 154 -11.10 1.60 -3.84
C MET A 154 -11.26 1.06 -5.27
N GLY A 155 -11.38 -0.26 -5.43
CA GLY A 155 -11.58 -0.91 -6.73
C GLY A 155 -12.92 -0.59 -7.39
N GLN A 156 -13.93 -0.27 -6.58
CA GLN A 156 -15.29 0.08 -7.02
C GLN A 156 -15.41 1.52 -7.52
N LEU A 157 -14.46 2.41 -7.20
CA LEU A 157 -14.48 3.82 -7.63
C LEU A 157 -14.29 3.97 -9.15
N PRO A 158 -14.84 5.03 -9.78
CA PRO A 158 -14.67 5.31 -11.20
C PRO A 158 -13.20 5.37 -11.64
N ARG A 159 -12.90 4.90 -12.85
CA ARG A 159 -11.53 4.76 -13.39
C ARG A 159 -10.74 6.08 -13.41
N GLN A 160 -11.42 7.22 -13.46
CA GLN A 160 -10.83 8.56 -13.48
C GLN A 160 -10.33 8.99 -12.09
N GLU A 161 -11.02 8.58 -11.03
CA GLU A 161 -10.61 8.80 -9.64
C GLU A 161 -9.43 7.89 -9.27
N ARG A 162 -9.41 6.65 -9.78
CA ARG A 162 -8.27 5.71 -9.68
C ARG A 162 -6.95 6.31 -10.17
N CYS A 163 -6.97 7.09 -11.25
CA CYS A 163 -5.78 7.80 -11.75
C CYS A 163 -5.28 8.89 -10.78
N CYS A 164 -6.18 9.67 -10.18
CA CYS A 164 -5.84 10.66 -9.15
C CYS A 164 -5.28 10.01 -7.87
N PHE A 165 -5.73 8.80 -7.54
CA PHE A 165 -5.24 8.05 -6.38
C PHE A 165 -3.79 7.56 -6.54
N PHE A 166 -3.41 7.08 -7.73
CA PHE A 166 -1.99 6.76 -8.00
C PHE A 166 -1.08 7.98 -7.93
N ILE A 167 -1.59 9.18 -8.22
CA ILE A 167 -0.84 10.44 -8.04
C ILE A 167 -0.66 10.77 -6.55
N LYS A 168 -1.63 10.45 -5.68
CA LYS A 168 -1.56 10.68 -4.22
C LYS A 168 -0.73 9.65 -3.46
N LEU A 169 -0.60 8.42 -3.97
CA LEU A 169 0.31 7.38 -3.48
C LEU A 169 1.79 7.74 -3.69
N LEU A 170 2.07 8.66 -4.62
CA LEU A 170 3.41 9.17 -4.89
C LEU A 170 3.63 10.39 -3.97
N PRO A 171 4.50 10.32 -2.94
CA PRO A 171 4.88 11.52 -2.19
C PRO A 171 5.37 12.56 -3.19
N ARG A 172 4.89 13.81 -3.07
CA ARG A 172 5.05 14.97 -3.97
C ARG A 172 6.32 14.91 -4.85
N CYS A 173 6.28 14.08 -5.88
CA CYS A 173 7.35 13.93 -6.84
C CYS A 173 6.97 14.79 -8.02
N SER A 174 7.81 15.75 -8.39
CA SER A 174 7.69 16.61 -9.57
C SER A 174 7.78 15.85 -10.92
N SER A 175 7.37 14.58 -10.95
CA SER A 175 7.40 13.68 -12.11
C SER A 175 6.10 12.87 -12.26
N ILE A 176 4.95 13.47 -11.91
CA ILE A 176 3.59 12.93 -12.07
C ILE A 176 3.31 12.46 -13.51
N LEU A 177 3.92 13.11 -14.51
CA LEU A 177 3.76 12.79 -15.94
C LEU A 177 4.29 11.42 -16.37
N VAL A 178 5.29 10.87 -15.68
CA VAL A 178 5.88 9.57 -16.04
C VAL A 178 4.94 8.43 -15.68
N PHE A 179 4.33 8.47 -14.50
CA PHE A 179 3.42 7.43 -14.01
C PHE A 179 2.05 7.48 -14.68
N LEU A 180 1.52 8.68 -14.99
CA LEU A 180 0.31 8.85 -15.80
C LEU A 180 0.45 8.19 -17.19
N ASN A 181 1.63 8.29 -17.80
CA ASN A 181 1.93 7.64 -19.09
C ASN A 181 2.10 6.12 -18.98
N LEU A 182 2.52 5.59 -17.83
CA LEU A 182 2.58 4.14 -17.56
C LEU A 182 1.18 3.56 -17.39
N TYR A 183 0.30 4.26 -16.66
CA TYR A 183 -1.08 3.80 -16.40
C TYR A 183 -2.02 3.97 -17.61
N LYS A 184 -1.97 5.12 -18.32
CA LYS A 184 -2.80 5.35 -19.52
C LYS A 184 -2.54 4.38 -20.68
N ARG A 185 -1.36 3.75 -20.74
CA ARG A 185 -0.97 2.85 -21.82
C ARG A 185 -1.11 1.35 -21.49
N GLY A 186 -1.87 1.01 -20.44
CA GLY A 186 -2.31 -0.37 -20.22
C GLY A 186 -1.17 -1.35 -19.96
N ILE A 187 -0.23 -1.02 -19.07
CA ILE A 187 0.76 -1.98 -18.61
C ILE A 187 0.02 -3.10 -17.86
N ARG A 188 -0.20 -4.22 -18.55
CA ARG A 188 -0.32 -5.53 -17.91
C ARG A 188 1.05 -5.85 -17.34
N LEU A 189 1.21 -5.72 -16.02
CA LEU A 189 2.32 -6.35 -15.32
C LEU A 189 2.11 -7.86 -15.45
N SER A 190 2.69 -8.46 -16.50
CA SER A 190 2.78 -9.90 -16.63
C SER A 190 3.75 -10.40 -15.56
N LEU A 191 3.19 -10.85 -14.45
CA LEU A 191 3.87 -11.66 -13.45
C LEU A 191 3.52 -13.12 -13.79
N HIS A 192 4.37 -13.72 -14.62
CA HIS A 192 4.53 -15.17 -14.68
C HIS A 192 5.28 -15.64 -13.44
#